data_AF-A0A7V4GYI0-F1
#
_entry.id   AF-A0A7V4GYI0-F1
#
_cell.length_a   1.000
_cell.length_b   1.000
_cell.length_c   1.000
_cell.angle_alpha   90.00
_cell.angle_beta   90.00
_cell.angle_gamma   90.00
#
_symmetry.space_group_name_H-M   'P 1'
#
loop_
_entity.id
_entity.type
_entity.pdbx_description
1 polymer ?
#
loop_
_entity_poly.entity_id
_entity_poly.type
_entity_poly.pdbx_seq_one_letter_code
_entity_poly.pdbx_strand_id
1 'polypeptide(L)'
;MHISHFFRFLFIRIILIIAFQIPVNSYSYAFVHPRGLIKPGELATIRQKIRNKPFSSMVKTLEAKLSEITAFDEGVSGNDIYLRMKQISLQAAMYLFTGDSIWADDCYVSLLPVLNDTTIFTNPLSFGLTRSLCLRGTAIAYDFCYNAWNENQRNFVNQKLLESIYSIQASMGTEANYNIESNWMGVRYASTCLASLVYDETNQESSRTLPILWDDIKRLSDHVTKNLYKNGWNGESMGYHVYDWSFIGPAIIALQNNIPGDDFQLSRYLPSAVNSLWALTTSTVAIENIDGHVGIKADLSDDNLTIDFLDLLAIGLRIYPDDQKPALAWMFNYLFNPQKDVSLYAILYYPSSIEPKNPEQLKWLNYSDPDQGVVIFRNRFRDKNDIVCTFSATSKRIRGHRGFDTNTLRIIGLSSIWIAGAGRTKEIEGQSNIFSDTIPGNIVPDNSTGELVSFKVNADGSGTATCTGSCMKVDGLIR
;
A
#
# COMPACT_ATOMS: atom_id res chain seq x y z
N MET A 1 54.70 -43.30 -7.13
CA MET A 1 53.26 -42.96 -6.99
C MET A 1 53.06 -41.50 -6.54
N HIS A 2 53.76 -40.51 -7.14
CA HIS A 2 53.67 -39.09 -6.71
C HIS A 2 53.49 -38.06 -7.84
N ILE A 3 53.40 -38.50 -9.11
CA ILE A 3 53.32 -37.57 -10.26
C ILE A 3 51.87 -37.15 -10.58
N SER A 4 50.84 -37.86 -10.08
CA SER A 4 49.45 -37.63 -10.48
C SER A 4 48.75 -36.43 -9.81
N HIS A 5 49.22 -35.99 -8.64
CA HIS A 5 48.56 -34.89 -7.90
C HIS A 5 49.04 -33.52 -8.33
N PHE A 6 50.31 -33.39 -8.76
CA PHE A 6 50.85 -32.11 -9.24
C PHE A 6 50.20 -31.66 -10.55
N PHE A 7 49.95 -32.58 -11.48
CA PHE A 7 49.28 -32.26 -12.74
C PHE A 7 47.80 -31.89 -12.57
N ARG A 8 47.07 -32.49 -11.62
CA ARG A 8 45.68 -32.08 -11.31
C ARG A 8 45.62 -30.66 -10.75
N PHE A 9 46.58 -30.27 -9.91
CA PHE A 9 46.62 -28.92 -9.34
C PHE A 9 47.00 -27.85 -10.37
N LEU A 10 47.94 -28.18 -11.28
CA LEU A 10 48.35 -27.27 -12.35
C LEU A 10 47.23 -27.10 -13.40
N PHE A 11 46.50 -28.17 -13.73
CA PHE A 11 45.39 -28.12 -14.69
C PHE A 11 44.19 -27.31 -14.17
N ILE A 12 43.86 -27.42 -12.88
CA ILE A 12 42.81 -26.59 -12.25
C ILE A 12 43.21 -25.11 -12.23
N ARG A 13 44.48 -24.78 -11.96
CA ARG A 13 44.95 -23.38 -12.01
C ARG A 13 44.96 -22.81 -13.43
N ILE A 14 45.30 -23.59 -14.44
CA ILE A 14 45.29 -23.13 -15.85
C ILE A 14 43.84 -22.93 -16.33
N ILE A 15 42.90 -23.81 -15.94
CA ILE A 15 41.47 -23.61 -16.24
C ILE A 15 40.93 -22.37 -15.53
N LEU A 16 41.32 -22.11 -14.28
CA LEU A 16 40.92 -20.89 -13.57
C LEU A 16 41.53 -19.63 -14.20
N ILE A 17 42.81 -19.65 -14.60
CA ILE A 17 43.45 -18.49 -15.25
C ILE A 17 42.82 -18.21 -16.63
N ILE A 18 42.46 -19.25 -17.39
CA ILE A 18 41.79 -19.08 -18.70
C ILE A 18 40.32 -18.68 -18.52
N ALA A 19 39.63 -19.16 -17.47
CA ALA A 19 38.25 -18.77 -17.16
C ALA A 19 38.12 -17.31 -16.67
N PHE A 20 39.19 -16.75 -16.09
CA PHE A 20 39.24 -15.35 -15.61
C PHE A 20 39.95 -14.38 -16.57
N GLN A 21 40.33 -14.81 -17.78
CA GLN A 21 40.78 -13.92 -18.86
C GLN A 21 39.71 -13.70 -19.93
N ILE A 22 38.44 -13.66 -19.53
CA ILE A 22 37.42 -13.07 -20.40
C ILE A 22 37.69 -11.56 -20.39
N PRO A 23 37.99 -10.93 -21.54
CA PRO A 23 38.08 -9.48 -21.59
C PRO A 23 36.74 -8.93 -21.07
N VAL A 24 36.82 -8.12 -20.01
CA VAL A 24 35.71 -7.29 -19.55
C VAL A 24 35.47 -6.27 -20.66
N ASN A 25 34.83 -6.71 -21.74
CA ASN A 25 34.17 -5.80 -22.64
C ASN A 25 33.13 -5.11 -21.75
N SER A 26 33.31 -3.81 -21.56
CA SER A 26 32.33 -2.91 -21.00
C SER A 26 31.11 -2.92 -21.91
N TYR A 27 30.32 -3.99 -21.81
CA TYR A 27 28.98 -4.01 -22.36
C TYR A 27 28.22 -2.94 -21.60
N SER A 28 27.88 -1.85 -22.29
CA SER A 28 26.77 -1.00 -21.89
C SER A 28 25.53 -1.87 -21.94
N TYR A 29 25.25 -2.59 -20.85
CA TYR A 29 23.94 -3.18 -20.64
C TYR A 29 22.99 -2.01 -20.40
N ALA A 30 22.29 -1.59 -21.44
CA ALA A 30 21.13 -0.73 -21.27
C ALA A 30 20.09 -1.53 -20.49
N PHE A 31 19.86 -1.16 -19.24
CA PHE A 31 18.82 -1.77 -18.43
C PHE A 31 17.45 -1.45 -19.02
N VAL A 32 16.53 -2.40 -18.91
CA VAL A 32 15.20 -2.25 -19.52
C VAL A 32 14.23 -1.72 -18.49
N HIS A 33 13.73 -0.52 -18.75
CA HIS A 33 12.73 0.18 -17.94
C HIS A 33 11.54 0.62 -18.80
N PRO A 34 10.33 0.75 -18.22
CA PRO A 34 9.97 0.51 -16.82
C PRO A 34 9.82 -0.98 -16.48
N ARG A 35 10.11 -1.36 -15.24
CA ARG A 35 9.98 -2.74 -14.72
C ARG A 35 9.39 -2.83 -13.31
N GLY A 36 9.12 -1.69 -12.66
CA GLY A 36 8.49 -1.62 -11.35
C GLY A 36 6.99 -1.85 -11.47
N LEU A 37 6.23 -0.81 -11.79
CA LEU A 37 4.76 -0.90 -11.81
C LEU A 37 4.22 -1.55 -13.09
N ILE A 38 4.89 -1.39 -14.21
CA ILE A 38 4.51 -2.04 -15.46
C ILE A 38 5.73 -2.75 -16.08
N LYS A 39 5.48 -3.68 -16.98
CA LYS A 39 6.50 -4.29 -17.83
C LYS A 39 6.79 -3.38 -19.02
N PRO A 40 8.00 -3.43 -19.61
CA PRO A 40 8.36 -2.59 -20.76
C PRO A 40 7.41 -2.76 -21.95
N GLY A 41 6.94 -3.99 -22.19
CA GLY A 41 5.99 -4.30 -23.26
C GLY A 41 4.59 -3.72 -23.09
N GLU A 42 4.21 -3.28 -21.88
CA GLU A 42 2.89 -2.68 -21.61
C GLU A 42 2.85 -1.18 -22.01
N LEU A 43 4.00 -0.53 -22.17
CA LEU A 43 4.11 0.93 -22.35
C LEU A 43 3.38 1.43 -23.61
N ALA A 44 3.59 0.77 -24.75
CA ALA A 44 2.96 1.17 -26.01
C ALA A 44 1.42 1.11 -25.92
N THR A 45 0.90 0.03 -25.32
CA THR A 45 -0.54 -0.16 -25.10
C THR A 45 -1.10 0.91 -24.17
N ILE A 46 -0.40 1.25 -23.09
CA ILE A 46 -0.81 2.32 -22.16
C ILE A 46 -0.88 3.67 -22.88
N ARG A 47 0.16 4.03 -23.65
CA ARG A 47 0.20 5.29 -24.41
C ARG A 47 -0.87 5.36 -25.49
N GLN A 48 -1.27 4.23 -26.07
CA GLN A 48 -2.39 4.17 -26.99
C GLN A 48 -3.73 4.34 -26.24
N LYS A 49 -3.89 3.64 -25.11
CA LYS A 49 -5.10 3.65 -24.28
C LYS A 49 -5.45 5.05 -23.79
N ILE A 50 -4.47 5.83 -23.34
CA ILE A 50 -4.69 7.20 -22.82
C ILE A 50 -5.23 8.20 -23.86
N ARG A 51 -5.19 7.87 -25.15
CA ARG A 51 -5.74 8.74 -26.22
C ARG A 51 -7.26 8.68 -26.32
N ASN A 52 -7.87 7.66 -25.70
CA ASN A 52 -9.31 7.41 -25.78
C ASN A 52 -10.00 7.70 -24.45
N LYS A 53 -11.30 8.00 -24.48
CA LYS A 53 -12.12 8.09 -23.27
C LYS A 53 -12.27 6.70 -22.62
N PRO A 54 -12.32 6.61 -21.28
CA PRO A 54 -12.27 7.71 -20.31
C PRO A 54 -10.85 8.22 -20.01
N PHE A 55 -9.80 7.50 -20.42
CA PHE A 55 -8.40 7.77 -20.02
C PHE A 55 -7.89 9.14 -20.43
N SER A 56 -8.25 9.63 -21.61
CA SER A 56 -7.87 10.97 -22.06
C SER A 56 -8.39 12.07 -21.12
N SER A 57 -9.57 11.85 -20.51
CA SER A 57 -10.12 12.77 -19.52
C SER A 57 -9.40 12.65 -18.18
N MET A 58 -9.07 11.42 -17.76
CA MET A 58 -8.30 11.17 -16.54
C MET A 58 -6.92 11.82 -16.60
N VAL A 59 -6.19 11.67 -17.71
CA VAL A 59 -4.86 12.29 -17.87
C VAL A 59 -4.95 13.82 -17.78
N LYS A 60 -5.98 14.45 -18.38
CA LYS A 60 -6.22 15.88 -18.24
C LYS A 60 -6.53 16.30 -16.80
N THR A 61 -7.26 15.48 -16.05
CA THR A 61 -7.49 15.71 -14.61
C THR A 61 -6.19 15.64 -13.82
N LEU A 62 -5.29 14.71 -14.14
CA LEU A 62 -3.96 14.65 -13.50
C LEU A 62 -3.11 15.89 -13.81
N GLU A 63 -3.12 16.34 -15.06
CA GLU A 63 -2.43 17.56 -15.50
C GLU A 63 -2.97 18.83 -14.80
N ALA A 64 -4.30 18.93 -14.65
CA ALA A 64 -4.93 20.00 -13.88
C ALA A 64 -4.52 19.96 -12.40
N LYS A 65 -4.56 18.78 -11.76
CA LYS A 65 -4.10 18.60 -10.36
C LYS A 65 -2.63 18.99 -10.18
N LEU A 66 -1.79 18.73 -11.17
CA LEU A 66 -0.38 19.11 -11.13
C LEU A 66 -0.22 20.65 -11.17
N SER A 67 -1.08 21.34 -11.92
CA SER A 67 -1.09 22.80 -12.04
C SER A 67 -1.58 23.50 -10.76
N GLU A 68 -2.32 22.80 -9.89
CA GLU A 68 -2.80 23.29 -8.60
C GLU A 68 -1.73 23.19 -7.49
N ILE A 69 -0.65 22.44 -7.70
CA ILE A 69 0.42 22.33 -6.72
C ILE A 69 1.26 23.61 -6.77
N THR A 70 1.27 24.37 -5.68
CA THR A 70 2.07 25.59 -5.54
C THR A 70 3.54 25.32 -5.80
N ALA A 71 4.21 26.27 -6.46
CA ALA A 71 5.66 26.24 -6.60
C ALA A 71 6.34 26.18 -5.23
N PHE A 72 7.38 25.38 -5.13
CA PHE A 72 8.15 25.25 -3.91
C PHE A 72 9.37 26.18 -3.93
N ASP A 73 9.74 26.69 -2.76
CA ASP A 73 11.04 27.33 -2.56
C ASP A 73 12.19 26.30 -2.76
N GLU A 74 13.43 26.79 -2.83
CA GLU A 74 14.61 25.93 -3.03
C GLU A 74 14.84 24.92 -1.87
N GLY A 75 14.26 25.18 -0.69
CA GLY A 75 14.35 24.31 0.48
C GLY A 75 13.35 23.15 0.51
N VAL A 76 13.66 22.14 1.30
CA VAL A 76 12.75 21.03 1.64
C VAL A 76 12.37 21.14 3.11
N SER A 77 11.14 21.54 3.41
CA SER A 77 10.57 21.41 4.76
C SER A 77 9.79 20.11 4.90
N GLY A 78 9.53 19.69 6.15
CA GLY A 78 8.83 18.44 6.45
C GLY A 78 7.37 18.39 5.99
N ASN A 79 6.68 19.53 5.85
CA ASN A 79 5.32 19.57 5.29
C ASN A 79 5.36 19.65 3.75
N ASP A 80 6.35 20.37 3.19
CA ASP A 80 6.49 20.54 1.75
C ASP A 80 6.88 19.24 1.04
N ILE A 81 7.62 18.36 1.71
CA ILE A 81 8.10 17.11 1.11
C ILE A 81 6.96 16.21 0.63
N TYR A 82 5.82 16.15 1.32
CA TYR A 82 4.68 15.33 0.91
C TYR A 82 4.05 15.86 -0.38
N LEU A 83 3.84 17.17 -0.47
CA LEU A 83 3.32 17.81 -1.68
C LEU A 83 4.32 17.73 -2.84
N ARG A 84 5.61 17.90 -2.56
CA ARG A 84 6.68 17.78 -3.57
C ARG A 84 6.77 16.34 -4.11
N MET A 85 6.69 15.32 -3.24
CA MET A 85 6.67 13.93 -3.69
C MET A 85 5.40 13.58 -4.48
N LYS A 86 4.27 14.21 -4.16
CA LYS A 86 3.05 14.13 -4.98
C LYS A 86 3.29 14.72 -6.37
N GLN A 87 3.90 15.91 -6.46
CA GLN A 87 4.26 16.56 -7.73
C GLN A 87 5.18 15.66 -8.58
N ILE A 88 6.27 15.15 -7.99
CA ILE A 88 7.23 14.25 -8.65
C ILE A 88 6.54 13.00 -9.19
N SER A 89 5.67 12.38 -8.39
CA SER A 89 4.94 11.18 -8.79
C SER A 89 4.00 11.45 -9.98
N LEU A 90 3.35 12.61 -9.99
CA LEU A 90 2.48 13.04 -11.10
C LEU A 90 3.29 13.36 -12.37
N GLN A 91 4.41 14.07 -12.27
CA GLN A 91 5.29 14.36 -13.41
C GLN A 91 5.84 13.06 -14.03
N ALA A 92 6.31 12.12 -13.20
CA ALA A 92 6.75 10.81 -13.67
C ALA A 92 5.61 10.04 -14.37
N ALA A 93 4.40 10.07 -13.82
CA ALA A 93 3.23 9.47 -14.44
C ALA A 93 2.89 10.13 -15.79
N MET A 94 2.98 11.46 -15.88
CA MET A 94 2.73 12.19 -17.13
C MET A 94 3.75 11.81 -18.20
N TYR A 95 5.04 11.66 -17.87
CA TYR A 95 6.04 11.14 -18.80
C TYR A 95 5.71 9.71 -19.28
N LEU A 96 5.35 8.82 -18.34
CA LEU A 96 4.95 7.45 -18.67
C LEU A 96 3.81 7.45 -19.71
N PHE A 97 2.76 8.23 -19.46
CA PHE A 97 1.54 8.26 -20.28
C PHE A 97 1.73 8.96 -21.63
N THR A 98 2.47 10.07 -21.67
CA THR A 98 2.56 10.91 -22.87
C THR A 98 3.81 10.61 -23.70
N GLY A 99 4.91 10.24 -23.04
CA GLY A 99 6.25 10.15 -23.63
C GLY A 99 6.90 11.50 -23.93
N ASP A 100 6.31 12.61 -23.49
CA ASP A 100 6.90 13.93 -23.66
C ASP A 100 8.00 14.16 -22.62
N SER A 101 9.24 14.37 -23.08
CA SER A 101 10.43 14.47 -22.23
C SER A 101 10.37 15.66 -21.27
N ILE A 102 9.58 16.69 -21.56
CA ILE A 102 9.43 17.84 -20.65
C ILE A 102 8.98 17.40 -19.25
N TRP A 103 8.10 16.39 -19.17
CA TRP A 103 7.64 15.84 -17.89
C TRP A 103 8.75 15.12 -17.13
N ALA A 104 9.64 14.42 -17.85
CA ALA A 104 10.77 13.75 -17.24
C ALA A 104 11.82 14.76 -16.75
N ASP A 105 12.05 15.84 -17.50
CA ASP A 105 12.95 16.93 -17.12
C ASP A 105 12.43 17.65 -15.88
N ASP A 106 11.15 18.04 -15.87
CA ASP A 106 10.49 18.67 -14.73
C ASP A 106 10.49 17.75 -13.49
N CYS A 107 10.27 16.45 -13.70
CA CYS A 107 10.38 15.44 -12.64
C CYS A 107 11.79 15.42 -12.04
N TYR A 108 12.84 15.46 -12.86
CA TYR A 108 14.22 15.48 -12.38
C TYR A 108 14.53 16.75 -11.58
N VAL A 109 14.13 17.92 -12.10
CA VAL A 109 14.31 19.21 -11.42
C VAL A 109 13.61 19.21 -10.07
N SER A 110 12.38 18.70 -10.01
CA SER A 110 11.57 18.66 -8.78
C SER A 110 12.13 17.67 -7.75
N LEU A 111 12.74 16.57 -8.24
CA LEU A 111 13.36 15.52 -7.43
C LEU A 111 14.73 15.92 -6.87
N LEU A 112 15.50 16.76 -7.57
CA LEU A 112 16.87 17.12 -7.20
C LEU A 112 17.02 17.68 -5.77
N PRO A 113 16.16 18.60 -5.27
CA PRO A 113 16.21 19.05 -3.88
C PRO A 113 16.02 17.92 -2.87
N VAL A 114 15.17 16.94 -3.17
CA VAL A 114 14.93 15.77 -2.29
C VAL A 114 16.17 14.88 -2.23
N LEU A 115 16.82 14.64 -3.37
CA LEU A 115 18.02 13.79 -3.44
C LEU A 115 19.24 14.43 -2.78
N ASN A 116 19.29 15.75 -2.75
CA ASN A 116 20.35 16.52 -2.09
C ASN A 116 20.04 16.79 -0.61
N ASP A 117 18.84 16.47 -0.13
CA ASP A 117 18.44 16.67 1.26
C ASP A 117 19.14 15.66 2.19
N THR A 118 20.17 16.14 2.88
CA THR A 118 20.91 15.39 3.89
C THR A 118 20.26 15.39 5.27
N THR A 119 19.19 16.18 5.45
CA THR A 119 18.43 16.26 6.69
C THR A 119 17.33 15.22 6.71
N ILE A 120 16.56 15.04 5.63
CA ILE A 120 15.47 14.08 5.59
C ILE A 120 15.91 12.80 4.87
N PHE A 121 16.22 12.88 3.57
CA PHE A 121 16.25 11.71 2.69
C PHE A 121 17.30 10.66 3.12
N THR A 122 18.56 11.07 3.28
CA THR A 122 19.66 10.14 3.59
C THR A 122 19.98 10.02 5.09
N ASN A 123 19.42 10.87 5.94
CA ASN A 123 19.68 10.88 7.38
C ASN A 123 19.02 9.68 8.09
N PRO A 124 19.79 8.73 8.66
CA PRO A 124 19.24 7.55 9.33
C PRO A 124 18.45 7.87 10.61
N LEU A 125 18.58 9.09 11.15
CA LEU A 125 17.87 9.54 12.35
C LEU A 125 16.53 10.23 12.04
N SER A 126 16.30 10.63 10.79
CA SER A 126 15.07 11.32 10.40
C SER A 126 13.87 10.39 10.32
N PHE A 127 12.68 10.98 10.37
CA PHE A 127 11.40 10.28 10.43
C PHE A 127 11.24 9.26 9.28
N GLY A 128 11.30 7.97 9.60
CA GLY A 128 11.45 6.90 8.61
C GLY A 128 10.30 6.75 7.63
N LEU A 129 9.06 7.09 8.04
CA LEU A 129 7.91 7.04 7.12
C LEU A 129 8.05 8.09 6.00
N THR A 130 8.49 9.30 6.31
CA THR A 130 8.77 10.35 5.31
C THR A 130 9.89 9.90 4.37
N ARG A 131 10.95 9.31 4.91
CA ARG A 131 12.07 8.79 4.11
C ARG A 131 11.65 7.67 3.17
N SER A 132 10.81 6.76 3.65
CA SER A 132 10.25 5.66 2.86
C SER A 132 9.30 6.16 1.76
N LEU A 133 8.51 7.22 2.04
CA LEU A 133 7.72 7.92 1.02
C LEU A 133 8.62 8.48 -0.09
N CYS A 134 9.70 9.19 0.28
CA CYS A 134 10.66 9.71 -0.67
C CYS A 134 11.29 8.57 -1.48
N LEU A 135 11.79 7.51 -0.83
CA LEU A 135 12.40 6.37 -1.51
C LEU A 135 11.45 5.71 -2.52
N ARG A 136 10.20 5.45 -2.11
CA ARG A 136 9.17 4.89 -3.00
C ARG A 136 8.93 5.79 -4.22
N GLY A 137 8.74 7.09 -3.99
CA GLY A 137 8.49 8.03 -5.09
C GLY A 137 9.71 8.22 -6.00
N THR A 138 10.92 8.25 -5.46
CA THR A 138 12.17 8.27 -6.24
C THR A 138 12.31 7.01 -7.08
N ALA A 139 12.00 5.84 -6.54
CA ALA A 139 12.05 4.57 -7.27
C ALA A 139 11.07 4.57 -8.46
N ILE A 140 9.83 5.03 -8.25
CA ILE A 140 8.83 5.17 -9.32
C ILE A 140 9.30 6.19 -10.38
N ALA A 141 9.80 7.35 -9.96
CA ALA A 141 10.31 8.38 -10.87
C ALA A 141 11.49 7.87 -11.70
N TYR A 142 12.45 7.19 -11.07
CA TYR A 142 13.59 6.58 -11.75
C TYR A 142 13.14 5.57 -12.80
N ASP A 143 12.27 4.64 -12.42
CA ASP A 143 11.79 3.58 -13.31
C ASP A 143 11.00 4.14 -14.50
N PHE A 144 10.17 5.15 -14.27
CA PHE A 144 9.37 5.75 -15.35
C PHE A 144 10.19 6.66 -16.25
N CYS A 145 11.03 7.53 -15.70
CA CYS A 145 11.77 8.56 -16.44
C CYS A 145 13.13 8.08 -17.01
N TYR A 146 13.56 6.86 -16.68
CA TYR A 146 14.85 6.27 -17.05
C TYR A 146 15.31 6.58 -18.48
N ASN A 147 14.43 6.33 -19.45
CA ASN A 147 14.73 6.41 -20.88
C ASN A 147 14.85 7.86 -21.39
N ALA A 148 14.28 8.84 -20.67
CA ALA A 148 14.40 10.26 -21.03
C ALA A 148 15.61 10.93 -20.38
N TRP A 149 16.01 10.47 -19.20
CA TRP A 149 17.16 11.02 -18.51
C TRP A 149 18.47 10.66 -19.20
N ASN A 150 19.46 11.54 -19.11
CA ASN A 150 20.81 11.24 -19.58
C ASN A 150 21.56 10.35 -18.57
N GLU A 151 22.74 9.86 -18.98
CA GLU A 151 23.53 8.94 -18.16
C GLU A 151 23.92 9.52 -16.80
N ASN A 152 24.28 10.80 -16.73
CA ASN A 152 24.64 11.46 -15.46
C ASN A 152 23.45 11.53 -14.50
N GLN A 153 22.28 11.90 -15.02
CA GLN A 153 21.03 11.94 -14.25
C GLN A 153 20.69 10.53 -13.73
N ARG A 154 20.73 9.51 -14.60
CA ARG A 154 20.47 8.12 -14.19
C ARG A 154 21.44 7.65 -13.11
N ASN A 155 22.74 7.87 -13.31
CA ASN A 155 23.77 7.44 -12.35
C ASN A 155 23.60 8.15 -11.00
N PHE A 156 23.28 9.45 -11.01
CA PHE A 156 23.04 10.22 -9.80
C PHE A 156 21.83 9.69 -9.02
N VAL A 157 20.68 9.52 -9.69
CA VAL A 157 19.47 9.00 -9.02
C VAL A 157 19.67 7.56 -8.54
N ASN A 158 20.29 6.71 -9.35
CA ASN A 158 20.56 5.31 -9.01
C ASN A 158 21.50 5.17 -7.80
N GLN A 159 22.54 6.02 -7.70
CA GLN A 159 23.39 6.09 -6.52
C GLN A 159 22.57 6.51 -5.28
N LYS A 160 21.69 7.52 -5.43
CA LYS A 160 20.85 7.99 -4.33
C LYS A 160 19.81 6.97 -3.87
N LEU A 161 19.28 6.17 -4.78
CA LEU A 161 18.47 5.00 -4.43
C LEU A 161 19.27 4.04 -3.55
N LEU A 162 20.49 3.67 -3.95
CA LEU A 162 21.33 2.77 -3.17
C LEU A 162 21.63 3.31 -1.76
N GLU A 163 22.06 4.57 -1.65
CA GLU A 163 22.32 5.23 -0.36
C GLU A 163 21.09 5.18 0.56
N SER A 164 19.91 5.48 0.02
CA SER A 164 18.65 5.51 0.77
C SER A 164 18.14 4.11 1.14
N ILE A 165 18.26 3.13 0.24
CA ILE A 165 17.94 1.71 0.50
C ILE A 165 18.72 1.24 1.74
N TYR A 166 20.05 1.39 1.75
CA TYR A 166 20.87 0.96 2.87
C TYR A 166 20.55 1.75 4.16
N SER A 167 20.32 3.06 4.05
CA SER A 167 20.04 3.89 5.23
C SER A 167 18.68 3.57 5.87
N ILE A 168 17.63 3.30 5.08
CA ILE A 168 16.30 2.88 5.57
C ILE A 168 16.32 1.44 6.07
N GLN A 169 17.07 0.55 5.40
CA GLN A 169 17.28 -0.81 5.87
C GLN A 169 18.02 -0.82 7.21
N ALA A 170 18.94 0.11 7.46
CA ALA A 170 19.61 0.22 8.76
C ALA A 170 18.70 0.80 9.86
N SER A 171 17.92 1.86 9.56
CA SER A 171 17.14 2.58 10.56
C SER A 171 15.92 3.31 9.97
N MET A 172 14.80 3.25 10.68
CA MET A 172 13.58 4.04 10.45
C MET A 172 13.50 5.31 11.32
N GLY A 173 14.59 5.70 11.99
CA GLY A 173 14.64 6.89 12.84
C GLY A 173 14.17 6.64 14.28
N THR A 174 14.16 7.72 15.09
CA THR A 174 14.03 7.66 16.56
C THR A 174 12.63 7.29 17.07
N GLU A 175 11.59 7.51 16.27
CA GLU A 175 10.19 7.27 16.65
C GLU A 175 9.63 5.94 16.11
N ALA A 176 10.47 5.16 15.43
CA ALA A 176 10.01 4.00 14.70
C ALA A 176 9.52 2.87 15.59
N ASN A 177 8.35 2.36 15.25
CA ASN A 177 7.81 1.13 15.81
C ASN A 177 8.39 -0.08 15.06
N TYR A 178 9.40 -0.72 15.63
CA TYR A 178 10.07 -1.89 15.04
C TYR A 178 9.35 -3.23 15.28
N ASN A 179 8.13 -3.22 15.84
CA ASN A 179 7.33 -4.44 15.89
C ASN A 179 6.96 -4.83 14.46
N ILE A 180 7.17 -6.10 14.11
CA ILE A 180 7.00 -6.59 12.73
C ILE A 180 5.58 -6.38 12.21
N GLU A 181 4.59 -6.42 13.09
CA GLU A 181 3.19 -6.19 12.78
C GLU A 181 2.82 -4.71 12.57
N SER A 182 3.71 -3.76 12.83
CA SER A 182 3.42 -2.34 12.64
C SER A 182 3.50 -1.92 11.18
N ASN A 183 2.60 -1.03 10.77
CA ASN A 183 2.60 -0.32 9.50
C ASN A 183 3.99 0.26 9.13
N TRP A 184 4.78 0.73 10.11
CA TRP A 184 6.15 1.21 9.91
C TRP A 184 7.05 0.17 9.23
N MET A 185 6.92 -1.10 9.59
CA MET A 185 7.72 -2.17 8.99
C MET A 185 7.21 -2.54 7.60
N GLY A 186 5.89 -2.53 7.38
CA GLY A 186 5.30 -2.68 6.04
C GLY A 186 5.81 -1.62 5.06
N VAL A 187 5.74 -0.34 5.47
CA VAL A 187 6.26 0.81 4.72
C VAL A 187 7.75 0.70 4.43
N ARG A 188 8.56 0.36 5.44
CA ARG A 188 10.01 0.19 5.31
C ARG A 188 10.35 -0.84 4.24
N TYR A 189 9.97 -2.10 4.48
CA TYR A 189 10.38 -3.23 3.64
C TYR A 189 9.77 -3.16 2.24
N ALA A 190 8.57 -2.60 2.09
CA ALA A 190 7.99 -2.39 0.77
C ALA A 190 8.74 -1.31 -0.03
N SER A 191 9.11 -0.19 0.61
CA SER A 191 9.84 0.89 -0.09
C SER A 191 11.23 0.44 -0.55
N THR A 192 11.96 -0.29 0.30
CA THR A 192 13.29 -0.82 -0.03
C THR A 192 13.22 -1.98 -1.02
N CYS A 193 12.18 -2.83 -0.96
CA CYS A 193 11.92 -3.88 -1.95
C CYS A 193 11.69 -3.28 -3.34
N LEU A 194 10.75 -2.32 -3.46
CA LEU A 194 10.47 -1.63 -4.73
C LEU A 194 11.73 -0.97 -5.30
N ALA A 195 12.45 -0.21 -4.48
CA ALA A 195 13.66 0.47 -4.91
C ALA A 195 14.76 -0.52 -5.34
N SER A 196 14.91 -1.64 -4.63
CA SER A 196 15.87 -2.69 -4.99
C SER A 196 15.54 -3.39 -6.30
N LEU A 197 14.25 -3.53 -6.64
CA LEU A 197 13.78 -4.15 -7.88
C LEU A 197 13.93 -3.23 -9.11
N VAL A 198 13.97 -1.91 -8.91
CA VAL A 198 14.21 -0.95 -10.00
C VAL A 198 15.66 -0.46 -10.05
N TYR A 199 16.51 -0.82 -9.10
CA TYR A 199 17.93 -0.45 -9.05
C TYR A 199 18.78 -1.10 -10.15
N ASP A 200 19.70 -0.33 -10.74
CA ASP A 200 20.64 -0.79 -11.77
C ASP A 200 22.06 -1.01 -11.22
N GLU A 201 22.59 -2.23 -11.37
CA GLU A 201 23.99 -2.51 -11.00
C GLU A 201 24.92 -2.38 -12.21
N THR A 202 25.65 -1.28 -12.30
CA THR A 202 26.49 -0.96 -13.46
C THR A 202 27.89 -1.60 -13.42
N ASN A 203 28.35 -2.13 -12.27
CA ASN A 203 29.77 -2.42 -12.06
C ASN A 203 30.10 -3.77 -11.38
N GLN A 204 29.14 -4.69 -11.21
CA GLN A 204 29.37 -5.95 -10.49
C GLN A 204 28.67 -7.16 -11.14
N GLU A 205 29.22 -8.36 -10.91
CA GLU A 205 28.59 -9.62 -11.31
C GLU A 205 27.26 -9.89 -10.58
N SER A 206 27.07 -9.28 -9.40
CA SER A 206 25.85 -9.39 -8.59
C SER A 206 25.39 -8.02 -8.10
N SER A 207 24.07 -7.77 -8.14
CA SER A 207 23.50 -6.52 -7.61
C SER A 207 23.79 -6.32 -6.13
N ARG A 208 24.28 -5.13 -5.77
CA ARG A 208 24.47 -4.72 -4.36
C ARG A 208 23.19 -4.69 -3.54
N THR A 209 22.02 -4.64 -4.17
CA THR A 209 20.73 -4.66 -3.47
C THR A 209 20.19 -6.08 -3.26
N LEU A 210 20.80 -7.11 -3.86
CA LEU A 210 20.26 -8.48 -3.82
C LEU A 210 20.08 -9.05 -2.39
N PRO A 211 21.05 -8.90 -1.46
CA PRO A 211 20.85 -9.36 -0.07
C PRO A 211 19.72 -8.61 0.64
N ILE A 212 19.57 -7.32 0.36
CA ILE A 212 18.51 -6.48 0.95
C ILE A 212 17.16 -6.91 0.39
N LEU A 213 17.05 -7.08 -0.92
CA LEU A 213 15.83 -7.56 -1.57
C LEU A 213 15.38 -8.91 -1.00
N TRP A 214 16.30 -9.83 -0.75
CA TRP A 214 15.98 -11.13 -0.16
C TRP A 214 15.43 -11.00 1.27
N ASP A 215 16.05 -10.18 2.13
CA ASP A 215 15.54 -9.90 3.48
C ASP A 215 14.19 -9.18 3.41
N ASP A 216 14.05 -8.17 2.56
CA ASP A 216 12.83 -7.37 2.40
C ASP A 216 11.63 -8.24 1.99
N ILE A 217 11.79 -9.13 1.02
CA ILE A 217 10.71 -10.05 0.59
C ILE A 217 10.28 -10.92 1.77
N LYS A 218 11.24 -11.46 2.53
CA LYS A 218 10.95 -12.31 3.70
C LYS A 218 10.24 -11.51 4.80
N ARG A 219 10.74 -10.32 5.13
CA ARG A 219 10.24 -9.46 6.20
C ARG A 219 8.89 -8.84 5.86
N LEU A 220 8.67 -8.49 4.60
CA LEU A 220 7.37 -8.04 4.12
C LEU A 220 6.32 -9.14 4.26
N SER A 221 6.66 -10.39 3.92
CA SER A 221 5.78 -11.54 4.15
C SER A 221 5.48 -11.77 5.63
N ASP A 222 6.50 -11.65 6.50
CA ASP A 222 6.32 -11.75 7.95
C ASP A 222 5.41 -10.62 8.50
N HIS A 223 5.62 -9.39 8.04
CA HIS A 223 4.78 -8.24 8.39
C HIS A 223 3.33 -8.49 8.02
N VAL A 224 3.04 -8.80 6.75
CA VAL A 224 1.66 -9.05 6.28
C VAL A 224 1.02 -10.20 7.06
N THR A 225 1.77 -11.27 7.34
CA THR A 225 1.26 -12.42 8.12
C THR A 225 0.92 -12.05 9.57
N LYS A 226 1.61 -11.07 10.14
CA LYS A 226 1.41 -10.63 11.54
C LYS A 226 0.42 -9.47 11.67
N ASN A 227 0.35 -8.62 10.66
CA ASN A 227 -0.50 -7.44 10.61
C ASN A 227 -1.91 -7.75 10.10
N LEU A 228 -2.05 -8.65 9.12
CA LEU A 228 -3.34 -9.15 8.67
C LEU A 228 -3.72 -10.45 9.38
N TYR A 229 -4.93 -10.48 9.93
CA TYR A 229 -5.51 -11.70 10.47
C TYR A 229 -5.94 -12.66 9.37
N LYS A 230 -6.37 -13.86 9.78
CA LYS A 230 -6.63 -14.98 8.88
C LYS A 230 -7.62 -14.64 7.76
N ASN A 231 -8.60 -13.79 8.02
CA ASN A 231 -9.61 -13.40 7.03
C ASN A 231 -9.29 -12.05 6.35
N GLY A 232 -8.11 -11.49 6.60
CA GLY A 232 -7.62 -10.29 5.90
C GLY A 232 -7.96 -8.98 6.59
N TRP A 233 -8.51 -9.00 7.80
CA TRP A 233 -8.67 -7.77 8.58
C TRP A 233 -7.29 -7.26 9.03
N ASN A 234 -7.02 -5.98 8.83
CA ASN A 234 -5.79 -5.35 9.30
C ASN A 234 -5.88 -5.01 10.78
N GLY A 235 -4.92 -5.50 11.57
CA GLY A 235 -4.93 -5.35 13.03
C GLY A 235 -4.67 -3.94 13.55
N GLU A 236 -4.30 -3.00 12.69
CA GLU A 236 -4.22 -1.57 12.98
C GLU A 236 -5.42 -0.78 12.43
N SER A 237 -6.41 -1.46 11.82
CA SER A 237 -7.63 -0.96 11.14
C SER A 237 -7.55 -0.95 9.61
N MET A 238 -8.72 -0.79 8.98
CA MET A 238 -8.80 -0.74 7.52
C MET A 238 -8.25 0.57 6.94
N GLY A 239 -8.15 1.66 7.70
CA GLY A 239 -7.42 2.84 7.25
C GLY A 239 -5.92 2.59 7.13
N TYR A 240 -5.34 1.89 8.11
CA TYR A 240 -3.94 1.49 8.05
C TYR A 240 -3.68 0.44 6.98
N HIS A 241 -4.66 -0.42 6.66
CA HIS A 241 -4.58 -1.28 5.49
C HIS A 241 -4.36 -0.47 4.20
N VAL A 242 -5.12 0.60 3.99
CA VAL A 242 -4.98 1.44 2.79
C VAL A 242 -3.66 2.18 2.78
N TYR A 243 -3.25 2.73 3.93
CA TYR A 243 -1.96 3.39 4.05
C TYR A 243 -0.80 2.45 3.73
N ASP A 244 -0.74 1.27 4.36
CA ASP A 244 0.31 0.29 4.14
C ASP A 244 0.33 -0.21 2.71
N TRP A 245 -0.84 -0.51 2.14
CA TRP A 245 -0.92 -1.03 0.78
C TRP A 245 -0.54 0.00 -0.27
N SER A 246 -0.56 1.29 0.05
CA SER A 246 0.04 2.31 -0.83
C SER A 246 1.57 2.11 -1.01
N PHE A 247 2.22 1.36 -0.11
CA PHE A 247 3.63 0.96 -0.23
C PHE A 247 3.76 -0.51 -0.64
N ILE A 248 3.04 -1.41 0.03
CA ILE A 248 3.10 -2.87 -0.21
C ILE A 248 2.64 -3.21 -1.62
N GLY A 249 1.53 -2.63 -2.09
CA GLY A 249 0.98 -2.87 -3.42
C GLY A 249 2.01 -2.67 -4.55
N PRO A 250 2.62 -1.48 -4.66
CA PRO A 250 3.70 -1.21 -5.61
C PRO A 250 4.87 -2.20 -5.54
N ALA A 251 5.32 -2.56 -4.34
CA ALA A 251 6.41 -3.52 -4.17
C ALA A 251 6.03 -4.93 -4.66
N ILE A 252 4.80 -5.37 -4.39
CA ILE A 252 4.29 -6.66 -4.85
C ILE A 252 4.08 -6.69 -6.37
N ILE A 253 3.63 -5.60 -6.98
CA ILE A 253 3.55 -5.47 -8.44
C ILE A 253 4.94 -5.54 -9.06
N ALA A 254 5.92 -4.83 -8.48
CA ALA A 254 7.31 -4.92 -8.94
C ALA A 254 7.87 -6.33 -8.81
N LEU A 255 7.58 -7.02 -7.71
CA LEU A 255 7.97 -8.41 -7.52
C LEU A 255 7.35 -9.32 -8.59
N GLN A 256 6.04 -9.18 -8.84
CA GLN A 256 5.32 -9.90 -9.91
C GLN A 256 5.96 -9.64 -11.29
N ASN A 257 6.35 -8.41 -11.58
CA ASN A 257 6.92 -8.04 -12.87
C ASN A 257 8.35 -8.58 -13.08
N ASN A 258 9.09 -8.83 -11.99
CA ASN A 258 10.47 -9.30 -12.01
C ASN A 258 10.63 -10.81 -11.74
N ILE A 259 9.56 -11.52 -11.37
CA ILE A 259 9.55 -12.99 -11.35
C ILE A 259 9.32 -13.49 -12.80
N PRO A 260 10.18 -14.38 -13.33
CA PRO A 260 9.97 -14.96 -14.64
C PRO A 260 8.66 -15.76 -14.72
N GLY A 261 7.91 -15.59 -15.82
CA GLY A 261 6.67 -16.31 -16.08
C GLY A 261 5.45 -15.74 -15.34
N ASP A 262 4.40 -16.57 -15.23
CA ASP A 262 3.12 -16.24 -14.58
C ASP A 262 3.00 -16.90 -13.19
N ASP A 263 4.13 -17.24 -12.57
CA ASP A 263 4.20 -18.02 -11.33
C ASP A 263 3.76 -17.23 -10.07
N PHE A 264 3.67 -15.90 -10.17
CA PHE A 264 3.28 -15.07 -9.04
C PHE A 264 1.77 -15.14 -8.79
N GLN A 265 1.39 -15.59 -7.58
CA GLN A 265 0.01 -15.58 -7.10
C GLN A 265 -0.03 -15.03 -5.67
N LEU A 266 -0.84 -14.00 -5.42
CA LEU A 266 -0.95 -13.39 -4.09
C LEU A 266 -1.30 -14.42 -3.00
N SER A 267 -2.17 -15.38 -3.31
CA SER A 267 -2.55 -16.47 -2.40
C SER A 267 -1.40 -17.36 -1.95
N ARG A 268 -0.33 -17.47 -2.76
CA ARG A 268 0.87 -18.25 -2.43
C ARG A 268 1.87 -17.42 -1.63
N TYR A 269 2.06 -16.16 -1.99
CA TYR A 269 3.07 -15.29 -1.38
C TYR A 269 2.59 -14.63 -0.08
N LEU A 270 1.33 -14.22 -0.04
CA LEU A 270 0.70 -13.45 1.03
C LEU A 270 -0.76 -13.94 1.28
N PRO A 271 -0.96 -15.19 1.74
CA PRO A 271 -2.29 -15.77 1.89
C PRO A 271 -3.24 -14.95 2.77
N SER A 272 -2.74 -14.33 3.84
CA SER A 272 -3.57 -13.48 4.72
C SER A 272 -4.13 -12.23 4.02
N ALA A 273 -3.54 -11.79 2.91
CA ALA A 273 -4.01 -10.62 2.16
C ALA A 273 -5.16 -10.93 1.19
N VAL A 274 -5.42 -12.21 0.89
CA VAL A 274 -6.39 -12.62 -0.15
C VAL A 274 -7.78 -12.04 0.08
N ASN A 275 -8.20 -11.91 1.34
CA ASN A 275 -9.54 -11.50 1.71
C ASN A 275 -9.62 -10.06 2.23
N SER A 276 -8.51 -9.30 2.24
CA SER A 276 -8.51 -7.96 2.86
C SER A 276 -9.34 -6.94 2.08
N LEU A 277 -9.43 -7.06 0.74
CA LEU A 277 -10.35 -6.25 -0.04
C LEU A 277 -11.81 -6.67 0.10
N TRP A 278 -12.09 -7.95 0.40
CA TRP A 278 -13.45 -8.34 0.78
C TRP A 278 -13.85 -7.66 2.10
N ALA A 279 -12.97 -7.67 3.10
CA ALA A 279 -13.20 -6.94 4.35
C ALA A 279 -13.49 -5.45 4.12
N LEU A 280 -12.61 -4.79 3.34
CA LEU A 280 -12.72 -3.37 3.02
C LEU A 280 -14.04 -3.06 2.29
N THR A 281 -14.31 -3.75 1.20
CA THR A 281 -15.46 -3.46 0.32
C THR A 281 -16.79 -3.72 1.00
N THR A 282 -16.88 -4.75 1.85
CA THR A 282 -18.08 -5.00 2.67
C THR A 282 -18.36 -3.85 3.61
N SER A 283 -17.31 -3.25 4.19
CA SER A 283 -17.40 -2.16 5.16
C SER A 283 -17.70 -0.77 4.56
N THR A 284 -17.57 -0.60 3.24
CA THR A 284 -17.58 0.72 2.59
C THR A 284 -18.89 1.00 1.86
N VAL A 285 -19.52 2.14 2.14
CA VAL A 285 -20.72 2.62 1.43
C VAL A 285 -20.38 3.80 0.51
N ALA A 286 -21.09 3.92 -0.62
CA ALA A 286 -20.93 5.02 -1.58
C ALA A 286 -21.59 6.32 -1.12
N ILE A 287 -21.15 6.83 0.03
CA ILE A 287 -21.53 8.15 0.52
C ILE A 287 -20.42 9.13 0.13
N GLU A 288 -20.79 10.28 -0.40
CA GLU A 288 -19.86 11.36 -0.74
C GLU A 288 -19.39 12.06 0.55
N ASN A 289 -18.09 12.26 0.68
CA ASN A 289 -17.50 12.96 1.81
C ASN A 289 -17.44 14.49 1.58
N ILE A 290 -16.93 15.23 2.56
CA ILE A 290 -16.78 16.70 2.52
C ILE A 290 -15.94 17.18 1.32
N ASP A 291 -14.90 16.44 0.94
CA ASP A 291 -14.03 16.75 -0.20
C ASP A 291 -14.65 16.29 -1.53
N GLY A 292 -15.80 15.61 -1.44
CA GLY A 292 -16.58 15.12 -2.55
C GLY A 292 -16.05 13.85 -3.21
N HIS A 293 -15.17 13.13 -2.52
CA HIS A 293 -14.79 11.75 -2.85
C HIS A 293 -15.88 10.78 -2.34
N VAL A 294 -16.08 9.66 -3.04
CA VAL A 294 -17.11 8.68 -2.67
C VAL A 294 -16.49 7.51 -1.93
N GLY A 295 -17.04 7.20 -0.75
CA GLY A 295 -16.59 6.09 0.08
C GLY A 295 -16.50 6.50 1.55
N ILE A 296 -17.35 5.89 2.37
CA ILE A 296 -17.29 5.99 3.83
C ILE A 296 -17.28 4.58 4.40
N LYS A 297 -16.40 4.33 5.37
CA LYS A 297 -16.32 3.06 6.10
C LYS A 297 -16.39 3.28 7.61
N ALA A 298 -16.53 2.19 8.35
CA ALA A 298 -16.41 2.20 9.80
C ALA A 298 -14.99 2.62 10.24
N ASP A 299 -14.93 3.48 11.25
CA ASP A 299 -13.71 3.92 11.93
C ASP A 299 -13.49 3.08 13.18
N LEU A 300 -12.71 2.00 13.04
CA LEU A 300 -12.25 1.20 14.17
C LEU A 300 -10.83 1.64 14.52
N SER A 301 -10.56 1.87 15.79
CA SER A 301 -9.24 2.24 16.30
C SER A 301 -8.73 3.58 15.77
N ASP A 302 -7.42 3.75 15.52
CA ASP A 302 -6.83 5.02 15.08
C ASP A 302 -7.10 5.30 13.59
N ASP A 303 -8.37 5.38 13.24
CA ASP A 303 -8.86 5.33 11.87
C ASP A 303 -9.78 6.50 11.56
N ASN A 304 -9.90 6.81 10.27
CA ASN A 304 -10.80 7.82 9.74
C ASN A 304 -11.98 7.16 9.02
N LEU A 305 -13.12 7.84 9.02
CA LEU A 305 -14.31 7.42 8.25
C LEU A 305 -14.05 7.49 6.73
N THR A 306 -13.18 8.40 6.31
CA THR A 306 -12.78 8.64 4.92
C THR A 306 -11.36 8.14 4.65
N ILE A 307 -11.16 7.48 3.51
CA ILE A 307 -9.86 7.04 3.02
C ILE A 307 -9.85 7.02 1.48
N ASP A 308 -8.67 7.04 0.87
CA ASP A 308 -8.53 6.87 -0.58
C ASP A 308 -8.61 5.38 -0.96
N PHE A 309 -9.81 4.92 -1.33
CA PHE A 309 -10.03 3.55 -1.75
C PHE A 309 -9.54 3.26 -3.17
N LEU A 310 -9.38 4.31 -4.00
CA LEU A 310 -9.24 4.16 -5.44
C LEU A 310 -7.94 3.44 -5.80
N ASP A 311 -6.83 3.91 -5.23
CA ASP A 311 -5.51 3.32 -5.48
C ASP A 311 -5.45 1.87 -5.05
N LEU A 312 -6.01 1.55 -3.89
CA LEU A 312 -6.03 0.20 -3.37
C LEU A 312 -6.87 -0.74 -4.24
N LEU A 313 -8.06 -0.31 -4.69
CA LEU A 313 -8.88 -1.11 -5.61
C LEU A 313 -8.18 -1.30 -6.96
N ALA A 314 -7.54 -0.27 -7.49
CA ALA A 314 -6.78 -0.35 -8.74
C ALA A 314 -5.61 -1.33 -8.63
N ILE A 315 -4.81 -1.24 -7.57
CA ILE A 315 -3.76 -2.21 -7.24
C ILE A 315 -4.37 -3.61 -7.11
N GLY A 316 -5.53 -3.71 -6.45
CA GLY A 316 -6.31 -4.93 -6.30
C GLY A 316 -6.56 -5.64 -7.63
N LEU A 317 -7.00 -4.89 -8.65
CA LEU A 317 -7.26 -5.40 -10.00
C LEU A 317 -6.02 -6.00 -10.68
N ARG A 318 -4.80 -5.60 -10.27
CA ARG A 318 -3.54 -6.17 -10.78
C ARG A 318 -3.15 -7.46 -10.06
N ILE A 319 -3.23 -7.51 -8.72
CA ILE A 319 -2.56 -8.56 -7.93
C ILE A 319 -3.50 -9.55 -7.23
N TYR A 320 -4.79 -9.25 -7.08
CA TYR A 320 -5.73 -10.14 -6.37
C TYR A 320 -6.19 -11.30 -7.24
N PRO A 321 -6.71 -12.38 -6.62
CA PRO A 321 -7.23 -13.54 -7.35
C PRO A 321 -8.29 -13.18 -8.40
N ASP A 322 -8.26 -13.90 -9.53
CA ASP A 322 -9.13 -13.64 -10.68
C ASP A 322 -10.62 -13.81 -10.37
N ASP A 323 -10.97 -14.67 -9.42
CA ASP A 323 -12.36 -14.88 -8.98
C ASP A 323 -12.92 -13.69 -8.18
N GLN A 324 -12.06 -12.85 -7.58
CA GLN A 324 -12.46 -11.63 -6.89
C GLN A 324 -12.48 -10.40 -7.80
N LYS A 325 -11.69 -10.38 -8.88
CA LYS A 325 -11.57 -9.23 -9.79
C LYS A 325 -12.91 -8.67 -10.29
N PRO A 326 -13.93 -9.47 -10.65
CA PRO A 326 -15.24 -8.94 -11.03
C PRO A 326 -15.93 -8.10 -9.93
N ALA A 327 -15.82 -8.52 -8.67
CA ALA A 327 -16.36 -7.76 -7.52
C ALA A 327 -15.54 -6.49 -7.27
N LEU A 328 -14.21 -6.57 -7.38
CA LEU A 328 -13.34 -5.40 -7.27
C LEU A 328 -13.60 -4.38 -8.39
N ALA A 329 -13.84 -4.84 -9.62
CA ALA A 329 -14.20 -3.97 -10.74
C ALA A 329 -15.55 -3.29 -10.52
N TRP A 330 -16.51 -4.00 -9.92
CA TRP A 330 -17.79 -3.40 -9.52
C TRP A 330 -17.59 -2.35 -8.43
N MET A 331 -16.80 -2.66 -7.39
CA MET A 331 -16.51 -1.73 -6.30
C MET A 331 -15.72 -0.51 -6.76
N PHE A 332 -14.82 -0.68 -7.72
CA PHE A 332 -14.15 0.42 -8.39
C PHE A 332 -15.19 1.35 -9.00
N ASN A 333 -16.09 0.86 -9.86
CA ASN A 333 -17.14 1.69 -10.47
C ASN A 333 -18.11 2.30 -9.46
N TYR A 334 -18.39 1.59 -8.37
CA TYR A 334 -19.31 2.03 -7.31
C TYR A 334 -18.76 3.20 -6.48
N LEU A 335 -17.44 3.28 -6.31
CA LEU A 335 -16.78 4.35 -5.54
C LEU A 335 -16.07 5.39 -6.41
N PHE A 336 -15.95 5.16 -7.70
CA PHE A 336 -15.13 5.99 -8.60
C PHE A 336 -15.90 7.18 -9.18
N ASN A 337 -15.42 8.38 -8.89
CA ASN A 337 -15.82 9.62 -9.56
C ASN A 337 -14.73 10.04 -10.57
N PRO A 338 -14.89 9.80 -11.89
CA PRO A 338 -13.84 10.11 -12.88
C PRO A 338 -13.46 11.58 -13.00
N GLN A 339 -14.27 12.49 -12.46
CA GLN A 339 -13.97 13.93 -12.44
C GLN A 339 -13.05 14.33 -11.27
N LYS A 340 -13.04 13.56 -10.18
CA LYS A 340 -12.29 13.88 -8.94
C LYS A 340 -11.25 12.82 -8.59
N ASP A 341 -11.63 11.56 -8.73
CA ASP A 341 -10.88 10.40 -8.29
C ASP A 341 -10.03 9.94 -9.46
N VAL A 342 -8.85 10.54 -9.63
CA VAL A 342 -7.91 10.13 -10.66
C VAL A 342 -6.52 10.06 -10.06
N SER A 343 -5.87 8.92 -10.32
CA SER A 343 -4.52 8.58 -9.87
C SER A 343 -3.76 7.80 -10.93
N LEU A 344 -2.45 7.62 -10.70
CA LEU A 344 -1.58 6.76 -11.51
C LEU A 344 -2.16 5.34 -11.62
N TYR A 345 -2.48 4.72 -10.49
CA TYR A 345 -2.91 3.32 -10.46
C TYR A 345 -4.27 3.12 -11.12
N ALA A 346 -5.20 4.07 -10.94
CA ALA A 346 -6.51 4.03 -11.58
C ALA A 346 -6.42 4.00 -13.11
N ILE A 347 -5.44 4.69 -13.72
CA ILE A 347 -5.22 4.66 -15.17
C ILE A 347 -4.56 3.35 -15.60
N LEU A 348 -3.50 2.93 -14.88
CA LEU A 348 -2.74 1.72 -15.19
C LEU A 348 -3.61 0.47 -15.15
N TYR A 349 -4.41 0.31 -14.09
CA TYR A 349 -5.16 -0.91 -13.80
C TYR A 349 -6.67 -0.76 -13.92
N TYR A 350 -7.12 0.26 -14.65
CA TYR A 350 -8.54 0.46 -14.92
C TYR A 350 -9.19 -0.83 -15.47
N PRO A 351 -10.35 -1.26 -14.95
CA PRO A 351 -10.96 -2.55 -15.26
C PRO A 351 -11.67 -2.59 -16.62
N SER A 352 -11.08 -2.06 -17.69
CA SER A 352 -11.74 -1.95 -19.01
C SER A 352 -12.09 -3.30 -19.66
N SER A 353 -11.41 -4.37 -19.25
CA SER A 353 -11.60 -5.73 -19.80
C SER A 353 -12.24 -6.70 -18.81
N ILE A 354 -12.64 -6.24 -17.62
CA ILE A 354 -13.21 -7.08 -16.57
C ILE A 354 -14.69 -6.75 -16.48
N GLU A 355 -15.55 -7.75 -16.75
CA GLU A 355 -16.99 -7.59 -16.57
C GLU A 355 -17.32 -7.44 -15.08
N PRO A 356 -17.81 -6.27 -14.63
CA PRO A 356 -18.09 -6.05 -13.21
C PRO A 356 -19.23 -6.94 -12.71
N LYS A 357 -19.07 -7.55 -11.55
CA LYS A 357 -20.13 -8.32 -10.87
C LYS A 357 -20.44 -7.74 -9.51
N ASN A 358 -21.72 -7.57 -9.22
CA ASN A 358 -22.15 -7.10 -7.90
C ASN A 358 -21.60 -8.03 -6.80
N PRO A 359 -20.89 -7.53 -5.77
CA PRO A 359 -20.30 -8.36 -4.72
C PRO A 359 -21.30 -9.23 -3.96
N GLU A 360 -22.59 -8.88 -3.93
CA GLU A 360 -23.67 -9.72 -3.41
C GLU A 360 -23.71 -11.10 -4.09
N GLN A 361 -23.42 -11.17 -5.39
CA GLN A 361 -23.38 -12.42 -6.15
C GLN A 361 -22.21 -13.33 -5.72
N LEU A 362 -21.21 -12.76 -5.04
CA LEU A 362 -20.07 -13.49 -4.44
C LEU A 362 -20.28 -13.73 -2.94
N LYS A 363 -21.48 -13.45 -2.41
CA LYS A 363 -21.85 -13.57 -0.98
C LYS A 363 -21.06 -12.62 -0.07
N TRP A 364 -20.68 -11.44 -0.58
CA TRP A 364 -19.94 -10.42 0.17
C TRP A 364 -20.84 -9.47 0.99
N LEU A 365 -22.11 -9.83 1.24
CA LEU A 365 -22.98 -9.05 2.12
C LEU A 365 -22.60 -9.14 3.59
N ASN A 366 -21.76 -10.11 3.96
CA ASN A 366 -21.23 -10.21 5.30
C ASN A 366 -19.73 -10.44 5.25
N TYR A 367 -19.07 -10.05 6.33
CA TYR A 367 -17.67 -10.34 6.57
C TYR A 367 -17.47 -10.63 8.06
N SER A 368 -16.50 -11.48 8.39
CA SER A 368 -16.11 -11.68 9.79
C SER A 368 -14.63 -12.02 9.89
N ASP A 369 -13.96 -11.46 10.88
CA ASP A 369 -12.63 -11.88 11.30
C ASP A 369 -12.64 -12.20 12.80
N PRO A 370 -12.82 -13.48 13.17
CA PRO A 370 -12.89 -13.88 14.58
C PRO A 370 -11.62 -13.60 15.37
N ASP A 371 -10.44 -13.59 14.72
CA ASP A 371 -9.16 -13.34 15.41
C ASP A 371 -9.10 -11.89 15.90
N GLN A 372 -9.61 -10.94 15.09
CA GLN A 372 -9.82 -9.56 15.52
C GLN A 372 -11.08 -9.39 16.37
N GLY A 373 -12.07 -10.25 16.18
CA GLY A 373 -13.40 -10.11 16.77
C GLY A 373 -14.28 -9.08 16.04
N VAL A 374 -14.18 -8.98 14.71
CA VAL A 374 -15.02 -8.09 13.89
C VAL A 374 -16.05 -8.88 13.09
N VAL A 375 -17.27 -8.36 13.00
CA VAL A 375 -18.33 -8.86 12.12
C VAL A 375 -19.00 -7.68 11.42
N ILE A 376 -19.26 -7.82 10.12
CA ILE A 376 -19.90 -6.82 9.28
C ILE A 376 -21.14 -7.42 8.65
N PHE A 377 -22.24 -6.69 8.75
CA PHE A 377 -23.54 -6.99 8.14
C PHE A 377 -23.88 -5.88 7.16
N ARG A 378 -24.26 -6.22 5.93
CA ARG A 378 -24.59 -5.27 4.88
C ARG A 378 -25.86 -5.70 4.16
N ASN A 379 -26.79 -4.79 3.95
CA ASN A 379 -28.07 -5.14 3.31
C ASN A 379 -27.96 -5.42 1.79
N ARG A 380 -27.15 -4.66 1.04
CA ARG A 380 -27.00 -4.76 -0.42
C ARG A 380 -25.83 -3.92 -0.93
N PHE A 381 -25.47 -4.08 -2.20
CA PHE A 381 -24.55 -3.20 -2.92
C PHE A 381 -25.28 -2.50 -4.08
N ARG A 382 -25.67 -1.24 -3.90
CA ARG A 382 -26.45 -0.48 -4.88
C ARG A 382 -26.07 0.98 -4.97
N ASP A 383 -26.15 1.72 -3.87
CA ASP A 383 -25.93 3.17 -3.86
C ASP A 383 -25.67 3.71 -2.44
N LYS A 384 -25.70 5.03 -2.26
CA LYS A 384 -25.57 5.72 -0.98
C LYS A 384 -26.60 5.32 0.09
N ASN A 385 -27.68 4.63 -0.28
CA ASN A 385 -28.69 4.11 0.65
C ASN A 385 -28.42 2.68 1.10
N ASP A 386 -27.27 2.11 0.75
CA ASP A 386 -26.79 0.88 1.36
C ASP A 386 -26.55 1.12 2.85
N ILE A 387 -26.74 0.07 3.66
CA ILE A 387 -26.58 0.11 5.12
C ILE A 387 -25.55 -0.94 5.49
N VAL A 388 -24.55 -0.51 6.25
CA VAL A 388 -23.50 -1.34 6.83
C VAL A 388 -23.53 -1.18 8.34
N CYS A 389 -23.55 -2.31 9.05
CA CYS A 389 -23.32 -2.40 10.47
C CYS A 389 -22.00 -3.15 10.72
N THR A 390 -21.06 -2.50 11.40
CA THR A 390 -19.77 -3.11 11.79
C THR A 390 -19.74 -3.27 13.30
N PHE A 391 -19.71 -4.50 13.79
CA PHE A 391 -19.60 -4.85 15.20
C PHE A 391 -18.18 -5.29 15.54
N SER A 392 -17.64 -4.82 16.67
CA SER A 392 -16.28 -5.12 17.11
C SER A 392 -16.22 -5.53 18.58
N ALA A 393 -15.70 -6.73 18.83
CA ALA A 393 -15.27 -7.22 20.13
C ALA A 393 -13.82 -6.81 20.44
N THR A 394 -13.00 -6.62 19.40
CA THR A 394 -11.56 -6.31 19.52
C THR A 394 -10.80 -7.34 20.37
N SER A 395 -10.76 -8.59 19.87
CA SER A 395 -10.16 -9.76 20.52
C SER A 395 -8.64 -9.82 20.48
N LYS A 396 -8.03 -9.11 19.52
CA LYS A 396 -6.59 -8.95 19.45
C LYS A 396 -6.26 -7.51 19.06
N ARG A 397 -5.14 -6.99 19.56
CA ARG A 397 -4.74 -5.59 19.34
C ARG A 397 -3.25 -5.49 19.03
N ILE A 398 -2.91 -4.98 17.85
CA ILE A 398 -1.55 -4.56 17.53
C ILE A 398 -1.21 -3.30 18.35
N ARG A 399 0.04 -3.13 18.76
CA ARG A 399 0.50 -1.93 19.51
C ARG A 399 0.65 -0.74 18.56
N GLY A 400 0.32 0.46 19.02
CA GLY A 400 0.52 1.72 18.28
C GLY A 400 -0.80 2.41 17.95
N HIS A 401 -1.69 1.72 17.25
CA HIS A 401 -2.93 2.28 16.70
C HIS A 401 -4.18 1.70 17.34
N ARG A 402 -4.23 1.68 18.68
CA ARG A 402 -5.36 1.12 19.45
C ARG A 402 -6.37 2.21 19.78
N GLY A 403 -7.65 1.99 19.45
CA GLY A 403 -8.77 2.80 19.97
C GLY A 403 -9.65 2.03 20.94
N PHE A 404 -10.53 2.71 21.65
CA PHE A 404 -11.39 2.11 22.68
C PHE A 404 -12.61 1.40 22.09
N ASP A 405 -12.39 0.44 21.20
CA ASP A 405 -13.45 -0.18 20.37
C ASP A 405 -13.87 -1.58 20.84
N THR A 406 -13.63 -1.94 22.10
CA THR A 406 -14.05 -3.23 22.65
C THR A 406 -15.56 -3.20 22.92
N ASN A 407 -16.33 -4.09 22.30
CA ASN A 407 -17.79 -4.14 22.41
C ASN A 407 -18.47 -2.85 21.91
N THR A 408 -18.25 -2.57 20.63
CA THR A 408 -18.76 -1.36 19.94
C THR A 408 -19.36 -1.72 18.59
N LEU A 409 -20.17 -0.83 18.02
CA LEU A 409 -20.80 -0.97 16.73
C LEU A 409 -20.82 0.35 15.96
N ARG A 410 -20.72 0.28 14.64
CA ARG A 410 -20.87 1.42 13.73
C ARG A 410 -22.03 1.13 12.81
N ILE A 411 -22.82 2.16 12.49
CA ILE A 411 -23.91 2.07 11.53
C ILE A 411 -23.80 3.24 10.56
N ILE A 412 -23.62 2.91 9.28
CA ILE A 412 -23.46 3.88 8.20
C ILE A 412 -24.43 3.48 7.09
N GLY A 413 -25.16 4.45 6.55
CA GLY A 413 -26.07 4.22 5.44
C GLY A 413 -27.16 5.26 5.31
N LEU A 414 -28.02 5.10 4.31
CA LEU A 414 -29.08 6.07 4.01
C LEU A 414 -28.53 7.50 3.82
N SER A 415 -27.39 7.62 3.14
CA SER A 415 -26.63 8.87 2.95
C SER A 415 -26.17 9.55 4.25
N SER A 416 -26.08 8.82 5.37
CA SER A 416 -25.70 9.37 6.67
C SER A 416 -24.80 8.43 7.48
N ILE A 417 -24.13 9.00 8.48
CA ILE A 417 -23.38 8.29 9.51
C ILE A 417 -24.23 8.33 10.77
N TRP A 418 -24.78 7.18 11.18
CA TRP A 418 -25.71 7.09 12.31
C TRP A 418 -24.99 6.83 13.62
N ILE A 419 -24.02 5.93 13.59
CA ILE A 419 -23.17 5.58 14.72
C ILE A 419 -21.73 5.47 14.21
N ALA A 420 -20.87 6.36 14.68
CA ALA A 420 -19.42 6.36 14.43
C ALA A 420 -18.67 5.94 15.70
N GLY A 421 -17.36 5.69 15.56
CA GLY A 421 -16.45 5.67 16.69
C GLY A 421 -15.85 7.06 16.94
N ALA A 422 -14.89 7.08 17.87
CA ALA A 422 -14.06 8.26 18.11
C ALA A 422 -12.90 8.40 17.10
N GLY A 423 -12.66 7.38 16.27
CA GLY A 423 -11.50 7.28 15.39
C GLY A 423 -10.22 7.77 16.06
N ARG A 424 -9.59 8.77 15.45
CA ARG A 424 -8.33 9.39 15.90
C ARG A 424 -8.47 10.40 17.05
N THR A 425 -9.67 10.80 17.45
CA THR A 425 -9.86 11.85 18.46
C THR A 425 -9.50 11.35 19.87
N LYS A 426 -9.60 10.03 20.10
CA LYS A 426 -9.46 9.38 21.42
C LYS A 426 -10.52 9.80 22.46
N GLU A 427 -11.51 10.60 22.05
CA GLU A 427 -12.61 11.04 22.92
C GLU A 427 -13.57 9.87 23.15
N ILE A 428 -13.68 9.40 24.39
CA ILE A 428 -14.49 8.22 24.71
C ILE A 428 -15.99 8.46 24.48
N GLU A 429 -16.43 9.72 24.57
CA GLU A 429 -17.81 10.15 24.34
C GLU A 429 -18.27 9.89 22.90
N GLY A 430 -17.33 9.79 21.96
CA GLY A 430 -17.59 9.44 20.57
C GLY A 430 -17.73 7.93 20.32
N GLN A 431 -17.51 7.09 21.33
CA GLN A 431 -17.62 5.64 21.17
C GLN A 431 -19.02 5.12 21.46
N SER A 432 -19.44 4.10 20.73
CA SER A 432 -20.72 3.42 20.92
C SER A 432 -20.68 2.39 22.08
N ASN A 433 -19.80 2.58 23.06
CA ASN A 433 -19.62 1.64 24.17
C ASN A 433 -20.81 1.64 25.12
N ILE A 434 -20.87 0.60 25.96
CA ILE A 434 -21.69 0.63 27.17
C ILE A 434 -20.90 1.34 28.27
N PHE A 435 -21.49 2.40 28.83
CA PHE A 435 -20.95 3.18 29.94
C PHE A 435 -21.70 2.86 31.24
N SER A 436 -21.05 2.96 32.40
CA SER A 436 -21.74 2.88 33.69
C SER A 436 -22.52 4.16 33.98
N ASP A 437 -23.51 4.07 34.87
CA ASP A 437 -24.33 5.17 35.37
C ASP A 437 -23.56 6.18 36.25
N THR A 438 -22.33 5.83 36.67
CA THR A 438 -21.44 6.73 37.40
C THR A 438 -20.88 7.81 36.48
N ILE A 439 -21.39 9.03 36.66
CA ILE A 439 -21.07 10.33 36.05
C ILE A 439 -19.77 10.36 35.19
N PRO A 440 -19.85 10.80 33.91
CA PRO A 440 -18.70 11.05 33.04
C PRO A 440 -17.75 12.06 33.70
N GLY A 441 -16.49 11.65 33.88
CA GLY A 441 -15.46 12.48 34.50
C GLY A 441 -14.29 11.68 35.08
N ASN A 442 -14.47 10.39 35.37
CA ASN A 442 -13.42 9.50 35.91
C ASN A 442 -13.27 8.15 35.16
N ILE A 443 -14.01 7.93 34.06
CA ILE A 443 -13.84 6.71 33.26
C ILE A 443 -12.55 6.84 32.46
N VAL A 444 -11.47 6.26 32.99
CA VAL A 444 -10.23 6.07 32.24
C VAL A 444 -10.38 4.74 31.50
N PRO A 445 -10.61 4.76 30.17
CA PRO A 445 -10.70 3.54 29.39
C PRO A 445 -9.37 2.80 29.47
N ASP A 446 -9.41 1.48 29.30
CA ASP A 446 -8.20 0.68 29.22
C ASP A 446 -8.10 -0.06 27.88
N ASN A 447 -7.01 -0.82 27.75
CA ASN A 447 -6.71 -1.60 26.55
C ASN A 447 -7.27 -3.03 26.66
N SER A 448 -8.29 -3.27 27.49
CA SER A 448 -8.91 -4.58 27.59
C SER A 448 -9.44 -5.02 26.23
N THR A 449 -9.32 -6.31 25.96
CA THR A 449 -9.85 -6.96 24.76
C THR A 449 -11.17 -7.62 25.09
N GLY A 450 -11.99 -7.83 24.06
CA GLY A 450 -13.20 -8.63 24.17
C GLY A 450 -13.05 -10.00 23.52
N GLU A 451 -14.12 -10.77 23.52
CA GLU A 451 -14.18 -12.02 22.75
C GLU A 451 -15.43 -12.04 21.90
N LEU A 452 -15.30 -12.34 20.61
CA LEU A 452 -16.45 -12.63 19.76
C LEU A 452 -16.98 -14.03 20.09
N VAL A 453 -17.89 -14.12 21.07
CA VAL A 453 -18.42 -15.38 21.61
C VAL A 453 -19.20 -16.18 20.58
N SER A 454 -20.09 -15.52 19.83
CA SER A 454 -20.85 -16.18 18.78
C SER A 454 -21.29 -15.18 17.72
N PHE A 455 -21.44 -15.67 16.50
CA PHE A 455 -22.07 -14.91 15.43
C PHE A 455 -22.72 -15.84 14.42
N LYS A 456 -23.71 -15.31 13.70
CA LYS A 456 -24.39 -15.96 12.59
C LYS A 456 -24.54 -14.94 11.48
N VAL A 457 -24.18 -15.32 10.26
CA VAL A 457 -24.39 -14.54 9.04
C VAL A 457 -25.37 -15.27 8.14
N ASN A 458 -26.33 -14.55 7.57
CA ASN A 458 -27.33 -15.06 6.64
C ASN A 458 -27.01 -14.58 5.22
N ALA A 459 -27.49 -15.31 4.21
CA ALA A 459 -27.20 -15.00 2.81
C ALA A 459 -27.74 -13.64 2.34
N ASP A 460 -28.75 -13.08 3.04
CA ASP A 460 -29.37 -11.78 2.78
C ASP A 460 -28.63 -10.61 3.44
N GLY A 461 -27.45 -10.85 4.05
CA GLY A 461 -26.68 -9.82 4.73
C GLY A 461 -27.09 -9.54 6.18
N SER A 462 -28.13 -10.21 6.68
CA SER A 462 -28.53 -10.11 8.08
C SER A 462 -27.75 -11.08 8.96
N GLY A 463 -27.84 -10.91 10.28
CA GLY A 463 -27.22 -11.84 11.21
C GLY A 463 -27.32 -11.43 12.67
N THR A 464 -26.55 -12.12 13.50
CA THR A 464 -26.42 -11.87 14.93
C THR A 464 -24.96 -11.95 15.33
N ALA A 465 -24.52 -11.13 16.27
CA ALA A 465 -23.21 -11.24 16.89
C ALA A 465 -23.33 -10.99 18.40
N THR A 466 -22.50 -11.66 19.18
CA THR A 466 -22.42 -11.52 20.63
C THR A 466 -20.96 -11.49 21.02
N CYS A 467 -20.58 -10.51 21.82
CA CYS A 467 -19.26 -10.44 22.40
C CYS A 467 -19.29 -10.25 23.92
N THR A 468 -18.14 -10.47 24.54
CA THR A 468 -17.86 -10.15 25.94
C THR A 468 -16.72 -9.13 26.03
N GLY A 469 -16.52 -8.58 27.22
CA GLY A 469 -15.45 -7.63 27.53
C GLY A 469 -15.86 -6.17 27.33
N SER A 470 -15.11 -5.27 27.98
CA SER A 470 -15.33 -3.84 27.89
C SER A 470 -14.06 -3.05 28.16
N CYS A 471 -13.73 -2.11 27.28
CA CYS A 471 -12.68 -1.11 27.51
C CYS A 471 -13.14 0.06 28.40
N MET A 472 -14.41 0.05 28.83
CA MET A 472 -15.01 1.05 29.73
C MET A 472 -15.14 0.54 31.16
N LYS A 473 -14.55 -0.62 31.49
CA LYS A 473 -14.56 -1.23 32.84
C LYS A 473 -15.96 -1.48 33.41
N VAL A 474 -16.92 -1.78 32.53
CA VAL A 474 -18.28 -2.21 32.93
C VAL A 474 -18.43 -3.73 33.04
N ASP A 475 -17.31 -4.47 32.95
CA ASP A 475 -17.31 -5.92 33.09
C ASP A 475 -17.83 -6.34 34.47
N GLY A 476 -18.89 -7.16 34.49
CA GLY A 476 -19.57 -7.61 35.71
C GLY A 476 -20.72 -6.72 36.22
N LEU A 477 -20.96 -5.56 35.60
CA LEU A 477 -22.14 -4.71 35.86
C LEU A 477 -23.33 -5.09 34.98
N ILE A 478 -23.06 -5.71 33.83
CA ILE A 478 -24.06 -6.27 32.92
C ILE A 478 -24.29 -7.72 33.36
N ARG A 479 -25.36 -7.95 34.11
CA ARG A 479 -25.83 -9.29 34.50
C ARG A 479 -26.96 -9.76 33.60
#